data_AF-A0A443SIG7-F1
#
_entry.id   AF-A0A443SIG7-F1
#
_cell.length_a   1.000
_cell.length_b   1.000
_cell.length_c   1.000
_cell.angle_alpha   90.00
_cell.angle_beta   90.00
_cell.angle_gamma   90.00
#
_symmetry.space_group_name_H-M   'P 1'
#
loop_
_entity.id
_entity.type
_entity.pdbx_description
1 polymer ?
#
loop_
_entity_poly.entity_id
_entity_poly.type
_entity_poly.pdbx_seq_one_letter_code
_entity_poly.pdbx_strand_id
1 'polypeptide(L)'
;QKGYGKYLKLSDLTAGRLSMEALLGLTSKRAGDWFKEELRILKGCDFLMNTIINLCESETDLNDEGQLNKIDRTLRVVENVTFMNEENQKYIITYKSGLFIETCIKLIKFCKNSVITSLDSASFLSTLLSVLRIFTNLTSESASGCLAIGSFSGVFDLLLEMVFELPSFIVPDSRFELLILLLCLCINLVEFCDVIRESFVKRNAMFQRLIDIFIERTNEAQKTEQQADDLLESHENQTLTEAMQDSLLNQVLAKSGKHMEHCIIAACVCLLIGCGIKENRKAMDVVKEQLPEASFDSMVDVLIKLKEFAHLADIMTPSGVKRVEKILAVFTSLNTSSINCENSLLSSDATFDDSSFIKTDDDVL
;
A
#
# COMPACT_ATOMS: atom_id res chain seq x y z
N GLN A 1 25.86 25.34 -12.41
CA GLN A 1 25.72 24.48 -11.23
C GLN A 1 24.84 25.19 -10.21
N LYS A 2 23.56 24.83 -10.09
CA LYS A 2 22.68 25.35 -9.04
C LYS A 2 22.78 24.38 -7.86
N GLY A 3 23.45 24.81 -6.80
CA GLY A 3 23.72 23.98 -5.62
C GLY A 3 22.44 23.58 -4.89
N TYR A 4 22.47 22.39 -4.29
CA TYR A 4 21.43 21.78 -3.44
C TYR A 4 21.14 22.53 -2.12
N GLY A 5 21.69 23.74 -1.94
CA GLY A 5 21.71 24.46 -0.67
C GLY A 5 20.53 25.41 -0.42
N LYS A 6 19.35 25.20 -1.01
CA LYS A 6 18.22 26.14 -0.84
C LYS A 6 17.48 26.02 0.51
N TYR A 7 17.81 25.02 1.35
CA TYR A 7 17.12 24.78 2.63
C TYR A 7 18.06 24.49 3.82
N LEU A 8 19.37 24.70 3.68
CA LEU A 8 20.31 24.50 4.79
C LEU A 8 20.40 25.78 5.61
N LYS A 9 19.78 25.79 6.81
CA LYS A 9 20.06 26.80 7.82
C LYS A 9 21.57 26.77 8.12
N LEU A 10 22.26 27.91 8.10
CA LEU A 10 23.71 27.97 8.32
C LEU A 10 24.13 27.54 9.74
N SER A 11 23.20 27.57 10.70
CA SER A 11 23.39 27.10 12.10
C SER A 11 23.54 25.59 12.24
N ASP A 12 23.27 24.84 11.17
CA ASP A 12 22.95 23.42 11.20
C ASP A 12 24.03 22.55 10.55
N LEU A 13 25.14 23.18 10.17
CA LEU A 13 26.14 22.67 9.23
C LEU A 13 27.33 22.06 9.97
N THR A 14 27.19 20.78 10.36
CA THR A 14 28.28 19.99 10.96
C THR A 14 28.95 19.09 9.93
N ALA A 15 30.22 18.72 10.15
CA ALA A 15 30.92 17.77 9.29
C ALA A 15 30.15 16.45 9.13
N GLY A 16 29.57 15.93 10.22
CA GLY A 16 28.76 14.72 10.19
C GLY A 16 27.51 14.86 9.33
N ARG A 17 26.80 16.01 9.37
CA ARG A 17 25.64 16.25 8.52
C ARG A 17 26.03 16.35 7.04
N LEU A 18 27.14 17.01 6.74
CA LEU A 18 27.65 17.09 5.37
C LEU A 18 28.05 15.72 4.82
N SER A 19 28.74 14.90 5.61
CA SER A 19 29.07 13.52 5.22
C SER A 19 27.80 12.71 4.94
N MET A 20 26.75 12.91 5.74
CA MET A 20 25.49 12.21 5.55
C MET A 20 24.74 12.64 4.29
N GLU A 21 24.69 13.94 4.01
CA GLU A 21 24.14 14.47 2.76
C GLU A 21 24.93 13.97 1.54
N ALA A 22 26.27 13.84 1.67
CA ALA A 22 27.09 13.23 0.63
C ALA A 22 26.71 11.76 0.39
N LEU A 23 26.50 10.97 1.46
CA LEU A 23 26.04 9.58 1.34
C LEU A 23 24.67 9.49 0.67
N LEU A 24 23.71 10.35 1.04
CA LEU A 24 22.40 10.40 0.40
C LEU A 24 22.50 10.74 -1.09
N GLY A 25 23.40 11.67 -1.45
CA GLY A 25 23.68 12.01 -2.84
C GLY A 25 24.30 10.84 -3.62
N LEU A 26 25.31 10.18 -3.06
CA LEU A 26 26.06 9.08 -3.69
C LEU A 26 25.25 7.77 -3.77
N THR A 27 24.26 7.58 -2.91
CA THR A 27 23.36 6.41 -2.94
C THR A 27 22.06 6.66 -3.69
N SER A 28 21.85 7.88 -4.19
CA SER A 28 20.62 8.26 -4.89
C SER A 28 20.47 7.53 -6.23
N LYS A 29 19.23 7.47 -6.75
CA LYS A 29 18.95 6.93 -8.09
C LYS A 29 19.81 7.55 -9.21
N ARG A 30 20.26 8.80 -9.03
CA ARG A 30 21.08 9.54 -10.01
C ARG A 30 22.54 9.09 -10.04
N ALA A 31 23.06 8.57 -8.92
CA ALA A 31 24.47 8.20 -8.79
C ALA A 31 24.78 6.79 -9.34
N GLY A 32 23.74 5.99 -9.64
CA GLY A 32 23.86 4.61 -10.09
C GLY A 32 24.13 3.63 -8.94
N ASP A 33 24.20 2.33 -9.27
CA ASP A 33 24.26 1.27 -8.26
C ASP A 33 25.67 0.98 -7.72
N TRP A 34 26.73 1.43 -8.42
CA TRP A 34 28.13 1.14 -8.05
C TRP A 34 28.43 1.49 -6.58
N PHE A 35 27.95 2.64 -6.09
CA PHE A 35 28.24 3.07 -4.73
C PHE A 35 27.42 2.30 -3.69
N LYS A 36 26.20 1.86 -4.04
CA LYS A 36 25.38 1.01 -3.16
C LYS A 36 26.07 -0.33 -2.93
N GLU A 37 26.70 -0.89 -3.96
CA GLU A 37 27.46 -2.14 -3.88
C GLU A 37 28.77 -1.95 -3.12
N GLU A 38 29.52 -0.89 -3.44
CA GLU A 38 30.78 -0.56 -2.77
C GLU A 38 30.57 -0.34 -1.27
N LEU A 39 29.49 0.35 -0.88
CA LEU A 39 29.15 0.56 0.53
C LEU A 39 28.90 -0.75 1.28
N ARG A 40 28.33 -1.77 0.60
CA ARG A 40 28.18 -3.12 1.18
C ARG A 40 29.53 -3.83 1.28
N ILE A 41 30.32 -3.82 0.21
CA ILE A 41 31.63 -4.50 0.14
C ILE A 41 32.59 -3.97 1.22
N LEU A 42 32.60 -2.65 1.44
CA LEU A 42 33.44 -1.98 2.43
C LEU A 42 32.86 -1.96 3.85
N LYS A 43 31.81 -2.73 4.13
CA LYS A 43 31.15 -2.80 5.45
C LYS A 43 30.54 -1.47 5.93
N GLY A 44 30.30 -0.53 5.01
CA GLY A 44 29.56 0.68 5.28
C GLY A 44 28.10 0.39 5.68
N CYS A 45 27.45 -0.58 5.05
CA CYS A 45 26.12 -1.04 5.46
C CYS A 45 26.10 -1.56 6.91
N ASP A 46 27.12 -2.31 7.32
CA ASP A 46 27.27 -2.79 8.70
C ASP A 46 27.36 -1.64 9.70
N PHE A 47 28.17 -0.62 9.37
CA PHE A 47 28.29 0.58 10.19
C PHE A 47 26.94 1.29 10.36
N LEU A 48 26.17 1.46 9.28
CA LEU A 48 24.85 2.09 9.32
C LEU A 48 23.87 1.29 10.18
N MET A 49 23.78 -0.03 9.96
CA MET A 49 22.89 -0.90 10.72
C MET A 49 23.27 -0.94 12.21
N ASN A 50 24.56 -1.09 12.53
CA ASN A 50 25.02 -1.04 13.93
C ASN A 50 24.75 0.30 14.59
N THR A 51 24.89 1.40 13.85
CA THR A 51 24.56 2.73 14.39
C THR A 51 23.09 2.79 14.79
N ILE A 52 22.17 2.31 13.94
CA ILE A 52 20.74 2.27 14.25
C ILE A 52 20.46 1.33 15.44
N ILE A 53 21.04 0.13 15.43
CA ILE A 53 20.88 -0.87 16.51
C ILE A 53 21.29 -0.28 17.85
N ASN A 54 22.49 0.29 17.94
CA ASN A 54 23.03 0.84 19.18
C ASN A 54 22.21 2.05 19.66
N LEU A 55 21.74 2.92 18.77
CA LEU A 55 20.91 4.07 19.12
C LEU A 55 19.48 3.68 19.52
N CYS A 56 19.04 2.45 19.23
CA CYS A 56 17.73 1.94 19.63
C CYS A 56 17.79 1.02 20.86
N GLU A 57 18.93 0.92 21.56
CA GLU A 57 19.07 0.05 22.74
C GLU A 57 18.21 0.52 23.94
N SER A 58 17.99 1.83 24.08
CA SER A 58 17.19 2.41 25.16
C SER A 58 16.04 3.28 24.63
N GLU A 59 14.81 2.98 25.04
CA GLU A 59 13.63 3.78 24.70
C GLU A 59 13.68 5.20 25.28
N THR A 60 14.37 5.42 26.41
CA THR A 60 14.55 6.77 26.97
C THR A 60 15.27 7.69 25.99
N ASP A 61 16.21 7.12 25.25
CA ASP A 61 17.09 7.87 24.37
C ASP A 61 16.41 8.13 23.02
N LEU A 62 15.37 7.35 22.68
CA LEU A 62 14.54 7.60 21.50
C LEU A 62 13.59 8.80 21.66
N ASN A 63 13.39 9.29 22.89
CA ASN A 63 12.69 10.55 23.14
C ASN A 63 13.58 11.79 22.92
N ASP A 64 14.90 11.62 22.80
CA ASP A 64 15.79 12.71 22.39
C ASP A 64 15.65 12.96 20.88
N GLU A 65 15.15 14.15 20.53
CA GLU A 65 14.90 14.52 19.13
C GLU A 65 16.19 14.50 18.29
N GLY A 66 17.34 14.83 18.88
CA GLY A 66 18.64 14.80 18.20
C GLY A 66 19.04 13.38 17.80
N GLN A 67 18.86 12.42 18.70
CA GLN A 67 19.09 11.00 18.49
C GLN A 67 18.12 10.43 17.45
N LEU A 68 16.83 10.73 17.56
CA LEU A 68 15.82 10.27 16.60
C LEU A 68 16.11 10.80 15.18
N ASN A 69 16.46 12.07 15.06
CA ASN A 69 16.86 12.68 13.79
C ASN A 69 18.13 12.03 13.20
N LYS A 70 19.05 11.56 14.05
CA LYS A 70 20.23 10.80 13.61
C LYS A 70 19.82 9.42 13.08
N ILE A 71 18.92 8.72 13.78
CA ILE A 71 18.37 7.43 13.36
C ILE A 71 17.66 7.57 12.01
N ASP A 72 16.74 8.53 11.87
CA ASP A 72 16.00 8.79 10.63
C ASP A 72 16.97 9.01 9.44
N ARG A 73 17.96 9.88 9.61
CA ARG A 73 18.97 10.11 8.55
C ARG A 73 19.70 8.82 8.18
N THR A 74 20.12 8.03 9.17
CA THR A 74 20.80 6.74 8.92
C THR A 74 19.89 5.77 8.18
N LEU A 75 18.62 5.67 8.57
CA LEU A 75 17.62 4.85 7.88
C LEU A 75 17.44 5.29 6.43
N ARG A 76 17.43 6.59 6.11
CA ARG A 76 17.30 7.07 4.73
C ARG A 76 18.45 6.65 3.81
N VAL A 77 19.67 6.48 4.34
CA VAL A 77 20.76 5.90 3.55
C VAL A 77 20.52 4.40 3.35
N VAL A 78 20.02 3.69 4.37
CA VAL A 78 19.64 2.27 4.25
C VAL A 78 18.49 2.08 3.23
N GLU A 79 17.51 2.98 3.22
CA GLU A 79 16.44 3.05 2.21
C GLU A 79 17.02 3.17 0.80
N ASN A 80 17.94 4.12 0.58
CA ASN A 80 18.55 4.32 -0.74
C ASN A 80 19.34 3.10 -1.23
N VAL A 81 20.15 2.49 -0.36
CA VAL A 81 20.98 1.34 -0.75
C VAL A 81 20.17 0.06 -0.94
N THR A 82 18.97 -0.04 -0.35
CA THR A 82 18.04 -1.16 -0.58
C THR A 82 17.13 -0.94 -1.78
N PHE A 83 16.98 0.29 -2.26
CA PHE A 83 16.14 0.59 -3.41
C PHE A 83 16.70 -0.04 -4.69
N MET A 84 15.95 -0.98 -5.28
CA MET A 84 16.27 -1.69 -6.53
C MET A 84 17.67 -2.34 -6.50
N ASN A 85 18.11 -2.88 -5.35
CA ASN A 85 19.39 -3.57 -5.23
C ASN A 85 19.21 -4.87 -4.43
N GLU A 86 18.96 -5.96 -5.15
CA GLU A 86 18.61 -7.28 -4.58
C GLU A 86 19.70 -7.81 -3.63
N GLU A 87 20.96 -7.62 -3.98
CA GLU A 87 22.09 -8.08 -3.17
C GLU A 87 22.19 -7.31 -1.83
N ASN A 88 21.90 -6.01 -1.82
CA ASN A 88 21.80 -5.25 -0.57
C ASN A 88 20.57 -5.65 0.25
N GLN A 89 19.44 -5.92 -0.39
CA GLN A 89 18.24 -6.38 0.29
C GLN A 89 18.53 -7.71 1.02
N LYS A 90 19.08 -8.71 0.32
CA LYS A 90 19.49 -10.01 0.90
C LYS A 90 20.48 -9.84 2.05
N TYR A 91 21.46 -8.95 1.87
CA TYR A 91 22.48 -8.67 2.89
C TYR A 91 21.87 -8.10 4.18
N ILE A 92 20.95 -7.15 4.06
CA ILE A 92 20.34 -6.46 5.21
C ILE A 92 19.35 -7.36 5.94
N ILE A 93 18.55 -8.14 5.21
CA ILE A 93 17.57 -9.07 5.79
C ILE A 93 18.24 -10.09 6.73
N THR A 94 19.44 -10.56 6.36
CA THR A 94 20.19 -11.59 7.11
C THR A 94 21.18 -11.00 8.12
N TYR A 95 21.26 -9.67 8.21
CA TYR A 95 22.26 -9.00 9.03
C TYR A 95 22.16 -9.39 10.50
N LYS A 96 23.27 -9.94 11.04
CA LYS A 96 23.35 -10.46 12.43
C LYS A 96 22.14 -11.33 12.79
N SER A 97 21.81 -12.28 11.93
CA SER A 97 20.68 -13.20 12.13
C SER A 97 19.32 -12.50 12.28
N GLY A 98 19.12 -11.38 11.57
CA GLY A 98 17.86 -10.64 11.57
C GLY A 98 17.75 -9.56 12.66
N LEU A 99 18.82 -9.28 13.41
CA LEU A 99 18.82 -8.27 14.49
C LEU A 99 18.40 -6.89 13.99
N PHE A 100 18.81 -6.49 12.77
CA PHE A 100 18.40 -5.20 12.21
C PHE A 100 16.88 -5.13 11.98
N ILE A 101 16.28 -6.22 11.47
CA ILE A 101 14.83 -6.30 11.27
C ILE A 101 14.10 -6.24 12.62
N GLU A 102 14.61 -6.96 13.62
CA GLU A 102 14.07 -6.90 14.99
C GLU A 102 14.09 -5.47 15.55
N THR A 103 15.22 -4.77 15.42
CA THR A 103 15.35 -3.36 15.82
C THR A 103 14.35 -2.47 15.09
N CYS A 104 14.21 -2.63 13.77
CA CYS A 104 13.24 -1.87 12.99
C CYS A 104 11.79 -2.11 13.46
N ILE A 105 11.42 -3.34 13.83
CA ILE A 105 10.08 -3.64 14.37
C ILE A 105 9.87 -2.97 15.73
N LYS A 106 10.88 -2.98 16.61
CA LYS A 106 10.83 -2.24 17.89
C LYS A 106 10.65 -0.74 17.65
N LEU A 107 11.40 -0.18 16.70
CA LEU A 107 11.32 1.21 16.33
C LEU A 107 9.94 1.58 15.73
N ILE A 108 9.35 0.71 14.89
CA ILE A 108 7.97 0.89 14.40
C ILE A 108 6.99 1.00 15.56
N LYS A 109 7.06 0.08 16.54
CA LYS A 109 6.15 0.10 17.70
C LYS A 109 6.33 1.38 18.53
N PHE A 110 7.56 1.77 18.78
CA PHE A 110 7.88 3.00 19.49
C PHE A 110 7.34 4.22 18.75
N CYS A 111 7.67 4.39 17.46
CA CYS A 111 7.20 5.52 16.66
C CYS A 111 5.68 5.54 16.50
N LYS A 112 5.01 4.39 16.31
CA LYS A 112 3.54 4.30 16.29
C LYS A 112 2.95 4.92 17.55
N ASN A 113 3.41 4.47 18.72
CA ASN A 113 2.90 4.95 20.00
C ASN A 113 3.18 6.44 20.19
N SER A 114 4.40 6.89 19.89
CA SER A 114 4.77 8.30 20.00
C SER A 114 3.96 9.21 19.07
N VAL A 115 3.61 8.76 17.86
CA VAL A 115 2.74 9.51 16.95
C VAL A 115 1.32 9.67 17.53
N ILE A 116 0.82 8.66 18.23
CA ILE A 116 -0.51 8.68 18.85
C ILE A 116 -0.53 9.59 20.09
N THR A 117 0.54 9.57 20.90
CA THR A 117 0.56 10.23 22.21
C THR A 117 1.17 11.63 22.23
N SER A 118 2.06 11.94 21.28
CA SER A 118 2.80 13.22 21.26
C SER A 118 2.03 14.32 20.52
N LEU A 119 2.12 15.56 21.04
CA LEU A 119 1.65 16.75 20.34
C LEU A 119 2.56 17.13 19.16
N ASP A 120 3.86 16.85 19.26
CA ASP A 120 4.82 16.99 18.16
C ASP A 120 5.26 15.60 17.71
N SER A 121 4.70 15.15 16.59
CA SER A 121 4.86 13.79 16.07
C SER A 121 5.67 13.73 14.78
N ALA A 122 6.16 14.87 14.27
CA ALA A 122 6.76 14.94 12.93
C ALA A 122 8.02 14.07 12.79
N SER A 123 8.93 14.14 13.77
CA SER A 123 10.18 13.35 13.75
C SER A 123 9.93 11.85 13.93
N PHE A 124 8.93 11.47 14.75
CA PHE A 124 8.51 10.08 14.91
C PHE A 124 7.86 9.53 13.64
N LEU A 125 7.00 10.33 13.00
CA LEU A 125 6.37 9.96 11.73
C LEU A 125 7.41 9.82 10.61
N SER A 126 8.35 10.76 10.49
CA SER A 126 9.45 10.65 9.50
C SER A 126 10.23 9.36 9.70
N THR A 127 10.62 9.06 10.95
CA THR A 127 11.37 7.84 11.27
C THR A 127 10.56 6.58 10.93
N LEU A 128 9.26 6.56 11.27
CA LEU A 128 8.36 5.47 10.95
C LEU A 128 8.28 5.24 9.44
N LEU A 129 8.07 6.30 8.66
CA LEU A 129 8.00 6.23 7.19
C LEU A 129 9.31 5.70 6.61
N SER A 130 10.47 6.16 7.12
CA SER A 130 11.79 5.65 6.73
C SER A 130 11.91 4.13 6.94
N VAL A 131 11.45 3.60 8.09
CA VAL A 131 11.45 2.14 8.33
C VAL A 131 10.49 1.41 7.40
N LEU A 132 9.27 1.93 7.20
CA LEU A 132 8.27 1.33 6.32
C LEU A 132 8.72 1.29 4.84
N ARG A 133 9.45 2.30 4.37
CA ARG A 133 10.07 2.32 3.04
C ARG A 133 11.15 1.26 2.91
N ILE A 134 12.01 1.09 3.93
CA ILE A 134 12.98 -0.01 3.96
C ILE A 134 12.25 -1.34 3.87
N PHE A 135 11.21 -1.57 4.69
CA PHE A 135 10.46 -2.83 4.66
C PHE A 135 9.77 -3.07 3.31
N THR A 136 9.25 -2.03 2.68
CA THR A 136 8.72 -2.12 1.31
C THR A 136 9.81 -2.52 0.32
N ASN A 137 11.01 -1.91 0.38
CA ASN A 137 12.14 -2.30 -0.47
C ASN A 137 12.56 -3.76 -0.24
N LEU A 138 12.62 -4.21 1.02
CA LEU A 138 13.07 -5.56 1.38
C LEU A 138 12.06 -6.65 1.00
N THR A 139 10.77 -6.31 0.92
CA THR A 139 9.69 -7.27 0.59
C THR A 139 9.25 -7.23 -0.87
N SER A 140 9.54 -6.15 -1.58
CA SER A 140 9.18 -6.00 -2.99
C SER A 140 9.83 -7.09 -3.83
N GLU A 141 9.01 -7.95 -4.44
CA GLU A 141 9.44 -9.07 -5.28
C GLU A 141 10.42 -10.04 -4.58
N SER A 142 10.38 -10.09 -3.25
CA SER A 142 11.34 -10.82 -2.43
C SER A 142 10.63 -11.74 -1.45
N ALA A 143 10.48 -13.01 -1.82
CA ALA A 143 9.90 -14.02 -0.93
C ALA A 143 10.73 -14.21 0.35
N SER A 144 12.06 -14.18 0.25
CA SER A 144 12.95 -14.28 1.41
C SER A 144 12.82 -13.08 2.35
N GLY A 145 12.66 -11.87 1.81
CA GLY A 145 12.39 -10.68 2.62
C GLY A 145 11.02 -10.69 3.28
N CYS A 146 9.99 -11.14 2.55
CA CYS A 146 8.67 -11.33 3.13
C CYS A 146 8.70 -12.34 4.28
N LEU A 147 9.38 -13.48 4.11
CA LEU A 147 9.50 -14.49 5.15
C LEU A 147 10.29 -13.99 6.36
N ALA A 148 11.39 -13.26 6.15
CA ALA A 148 12.23 -12.76 7.23
C ALA A 148 11.53 -11.69 8.08
N ILE A 149 10.73 -10.81 7.47
CA ILE A 149 9.93 -9.84 8.22
C ILE A 149 8.68 -10.52 8.80
N GLY A 150 7.99 -11.33 8.00
CA GLY A 150 6.75 -12.01 8.36
C GLY A 150 6.89 -13.07 9.44
N SER A 151 8.10 -13.58 9.71
CA SER A 151 8.35 -14.52 10.81
C SER A 151 8.26 -13.89 12.21
N PHE A 152 8.29 -12.56 12.30
CA PHE A 152 8.15 -11.88 13.59
C PHE A 152 6.71 -11.91 14.09
N SER A 153 6.52 -12.46 15.29
CA SER A 153 5.19 -12.62 15.90
C SER A 153 4.45 -11.28 16.00
N GLY A 154 3.21 -11.25 15.50
CA GLY A 154 2.33 -10.07 15.54
C GLY A 154 2.73 -8.93 14.60
N VAL A 155 3.73 -9.10 13.72
CA VAL A 155 4.12 -8.03 12.78
C VAL A 155 2.98 -7.65 11.84
N PHE A 156 2.24 -8.64 11.32
CA PHE A 156 1.13 -8.39 10.42
C PHE A 156 -0.06 -7.71 11.12
N ASP A 157 -0.33 -8.10 12.36
CA ASP A 157 -1.31 -7.44 13.23
C ASP A 157 -0.96 -5.97 13.44
N LEU A 158 0.30 -5.71 13.82
CA LEU A 158 0.81 -4.35 14.02
C LEU A 158 0.63 -3.48 12.77
N LEU A 159 0.93 -4.01 11.58
CA LEU A 159 0.79 -3.29 10.32
C LEU A 159 -0.68 -2.99 10.00
N LEU A 160 -1.58 -3.98 10.14
CA LEU A 160 -3.02 -3.79 9.92
C LEU A 160 -3.62 -2.80 10.92
N GLU A 161 -3.26 -2.89 12.20
CA GLU A 161 -3.69 -1.91 13.20
C GLU A 161 -3.29 -0.49 12.81
N MET A 162 -2.05 -0.29 12.32
CA MET A 162 -1.61 1.01 11.84
C MET A 162 -2.40 1.50 10.61
N VAL A 163 -2.82 0.60 9.70
CA VAL A 163 -3.70 0.99 8.57
C VAL A 163 -5.01 1.59 9.10
N PHE A 164 -5.57 1.01 10.16
CA PHE A 164 -6.88 1.41 10.65
C PHE A 164 -6.87 2.55 11.67
N GLU A 165 -5.80 2.73 12.43
CA GLU A 165 -5.75 3.64 13.58
C GLU A 165 -4.92 4.90 13.28
N LEU A 166 -3.73 4.72 12.71
CA LEU A 166 -2.72 5.76 12.65
C LEU A 166 -3.09 6.97 11.75
N PRO A 167 -3.85 6.83 10.64
CA PRO A 167 -4.26 7.98 9.82
C PRO A 167 -5.01 9.07 10.59
N SER A 168 -5.73 8.71 11.67
CA SER A 168 -6.46 9.66 12.52
C SER A 168 -5.56 10.59 13.33
N PHE A 169 -4.29 10.23 13.51
CA PHE A 169 -3.29 10.98 14.27
C PHE A 169 -2.30 11.75 13.39
N ILE A 170 -2.45 11.64 12.07
CA ILE A 170 -1.51 12.21 11.09
C ILE A 170 -2.19 13.31 10.29
N VAL A 171 -1.40 14.33 9.93
CA VAL A 171 -1.83 15.43 9.06
C VAL A 171 -2.21 14.91 7.66
N PRO A 172 -3.26 15.47 7.02
CA PRO A 172 -3.79 14.94 5.75
C PRO A 172 -2.73 14.67 4.66
N ASP A 173 -1.73 15.54 4.52
CA ASP A 173 -0.71 15.46 3.47
C ASP A 173 0.21 14.24 3.57
N SER A 174 0.35 13.64 4.76
CA SER A 174 1.17 12.45 4.97
C SER A 174 0.37 11.15 5.05
N ARG A 175 -0.97 11.22 5.09
CA ARG A 175 -1.84 10.03 5.22
C ARG A 175 -1.73 9.09 4.03
N PHE A 176 -1.70 9.66 2.83
CA PHE A 176 -1.58 8.88 1.60
C PHE A 176 -0.29 8.07 1.58
N GLU A 177 0.84 8.71 1.85
CA GLU A 177 2.15 8.04 1.88
C GLU A 177 2.17 6.89 2.90
N LEU A 178 1.70 7.14 4.12
CA LEU A 178 1.61 6.11 5.15
C LEU A 178 0.78 4.91 4.68
N LEU A 179 -0.44 5.16 4.19
CA LEU A 179 -1.36 4.10 3.79
C LEU A 179 -0.81 3.27 2.64
N ILE A 180 -0.17 3.90 1.64
CA ILE A 180 0.46 3.18 0.54
C ILE A 180 1.59 2.27 1.04
N LEU A 181 2.47 2.77 1.90
CA LEU A 181 3.56 1.94 2.44
C LEU A 181 3.02 0.75 3.24
N LEU A 182 2.05 0.99 4.12
CA LEU A 182 1.45 -0.07 4.94
C LEU A 182 0.70 -1.11 4.10
N LEU A 183 -0.15 -0.67 3.16
CA LEU A 183 -0.92 -1.58 2.31
C LEU A 183 -0.01 -2.36 1.37
N CYS A 184 0.98 -1.73 0.73
CA CYS A 184 1.95 -2.42 -0.13
C CYS A 184 2.74 -3.49 0.66
N LEU A 185 3.19 -3.15 1.87
CA LEU A 185 3.87 -4.11 2.73
C LEU A 185 2.94 -5.27 3.13
N CYS A 186 1.69 -4.99 3.52
CA CYS A 186 0.71 -6.02 3.83
C CYS A 186 0.41 -6.94 2.63
N ILE A 187 0.27 -6.37 1.42
CA ILE A 187 0.06 -7.13 0.18
C ILE A 187 1.23 -8.08 -0.06
N ASN A 188 2.47 -7.58 0.04
CA ASN A 188 3.66 -8.40 -0.15
C ASN A 188 3.71 -9.56 0.87
N LEU A 189 3.47 -9.27 2.15
CA LEU A 189 3.47 -10.29 3.20
C LEU A 189 2.39 -11.35 2.98
N VAL A 190 1.15 -10.95 2.68
CA VAL A 190 0.06 -11.90 2.44
C VAL A 190 0.30 -12.74 1.19
N GLU A 191 0.92 -12.17 0.16
CA GLU A 191 1.21 -12.90 -1.07
C GLU A 191 2.23 -14.01 -0.88
N PHE A 192 3.31 -13.75 -0.13
CA PHE A 192 4.46 -14.66 -0.02
C PHE A 192 4.54 -15.45 1.28
N CYS A 193 3.82 -15.06 2.34
CA CYS A 193 3.86 -15.74 3.64
C CYS A 193 2.55 -16.51 3.89
N ASP A 194 2.58 -17.82 3.66
CA ASP A 194 1.42 -18.70 3.85
C ASP A 194 0.84 -18.63 5.26
N VAL A 195 1.71 -18.61 6.29
CA VAL A 195 1.28 -18.49 7.70
C VAL A 195 0.49 -17.19 7.94
N ILE A 196 0.92 -16.08 7.33
CA ILE A 196 0.21 -14.80 7.43
C ILE A 196 -1.12 -14.91 6.69
N ARG A 197 -1.13 -15.45 5.46
CA ARG A 197 -2.34 -15.62 4.66
C ARG A 197 -3.38 -16.49 5.36
N GLU A 198 -2.98 -17.63 5.91
CA GLU A 198 -3.84 -18.54 6.67
C GLU A 198 -4.39 -17.93 7.96
N SER A 199 -3.62 -17.08 8.64
CA SER A 199 -4.08 -16.34 9.81
C SER A 199 -5.06 -15.23 9.42
N PHE A 200 -4.77 -14.51 8.33
CA PHE A 200 -5.54 -13.37 7.85
C PHE A 200 -6.97 -13.77 7.44
N VAL A 201 -7.13 -14.87 6.70
CA VAL A 201 -8.45 -15.34 6.23
C VAL A 201 -9.42 -15.75 7.34
N LYS A 202 -8.94 -15.92 8.58
CA LYS A 202 -9.77 -16.26 9.75
C LYS A 202 -10.36 -15.03 10.45
N ARG A 203 -10.01 -13.82 10.00
CA ARG A 203 -10.28 -12.57 10.71
C ARG A 203 -11.37 -11.75 10.04
N ASN A 204 -12.61 -12.23 10.08
CA ASN A 204 -13.77 -11.59 9.43
C ASN A 204 -13.92 -10.10 9.78
N ALA A 205 -13.67 -9.70 11.02
CA ALA A 205 -13.74 -8.30 11.44
C ALA A 205 -12.70 -7.40 10.75
N MET A 206 -11.54 -7.95 10.37
CA MET A 206 -10.52 -7.18 9.64
C MET A 206 -10.90 -6.99 8.18
N PHE A 207 -11.57 -7.97 7.56
CA PHE A 207 -12.14 -7.79 6.23
C PHE A 207 -13.20 -6.70 6.22
N GLN A 208 -14.10 -6.69 7.20
CA GLN A 208 -15.11 -5.63 7.30
C GLN A 208 -14.46 -4.24 7.34
N ARG A 209 -13.46 -4.03 8.20
CA ARG A 209 -12.74 -2.74 8.28
C ARG A 209 -12.03 -2.35 6.99
N LEU A 210 -11.45 -3.33 6.28
CA LEU A 210 -10.83 -3.10 4.98
C LEU A 210 -11.89 -2.72 3.93
N ILE A 211 -13.03 -3.41 3.91
CA ILE A 211 -14.15 -3.10 3.02
C ILE A 211 -14.70 -1.71 3.33
N ASP A 212 -14.82 -1.32 4.60
CA ASP A 212 -15.24 0.02 4.99
C ASP A 212 -14.28 1.09 4.43
N ILE A 213 -12.96 0.87 4.52
CA ILE A 213 -11.95 1.75 3.90
C ILE A 213 -12.11 1.77 2.38
N PHE A 214 -12.32 0.61 1.75
CA PHE A 214 -12.53 0.53 0.31
C PHE A 214 -13.73 1.38 -0.13
N ILE A 215 -14.88 1.20 0.52
CA ILE A 215 -16.11 1.95 0.23
C ILE A 215 -15.93 3.45 0.48
N GLU A 216 -15.31 3.84 1.61
CA GLU A 216 -15.03 5.24 1.91
C GLU A 216 -14.17 5.87 0.80
N ARG A 217 -13.12 5.17 0.36
CA ARG A 217 -12.20 5.67 -0.65
C ARG A 217 -12.83 5.73 -2.04
N THR A 218 -13.67 4.77 -2.42
CA THR A 218 -14.41 4.86 -3.69
C THR A 218 -15.39 6.03 -3.70
N ASN A 219 -16.08 6.27 -2.58
CA ASN A 219 -17.02 7.39 -2.46
C ASN A 219 -16.30 8.75 -2.48
N GLU A 220 -15.19 8.89 -1.75
CA GLU A 220 -14.41 10.12 -1.78
C GLU A 220 -13.75 10.35 -3.15
N ALA A 221 -13.32 9.29 -3.85
CA ALA A 221 -12.85 9.40 -5.23
C ALA A 221 -13.93 10.00 -6.14
N GLN A 222 -15.12 9.40 -6.18
CA GLN A 222 -16.26 9.90 -6.99
C GLN A 222 -16.62 11.35 -6.65
N LYS A 223 -16.62 11.70 -5.36
CA LYS A 223 -16.90 13.06 -4.92
C LYS A 223 -15.84 14.05 -5.40
N THR A 224 -14.56 13.68 -5.33
CA THR A 224 -13.47 14.55 -5.82
C THR A 224 -13.46 14.68 -7.35
N GLU A 225 -13.87 13.63 -8.07
CA GLU A 225 -14.07 13.62 -9.52
C GLU A 225 -15.19 14.58 -9.92
N GLN A 226 -16.40 14.42 -9.35
CA GLN A 226 -17.53 15.32 -9.62
C GLN A 226 -17.19 16.78 -9.32
N GLN A 227 -16.48 17.03 -8.22
CA GLN A 227 -16.06 18.39 -7.87
C GLN A 227 -15.03 18.99 -8.84
N ALA A 228 -14.24 18.17 -9.53
CA ALA A 228 -13.32 18.63 -10.56
C ALA A 228 -14.08 18.95 -11.85
N ASP A 229 -15.05 18.12 -12.20
CA ASP A 229 -15.90 18.31 -13.38
C ASP A 229 -16.79 19.55 -13.24
N ASP A 230 -17.49 19.72 -12.11
CA ASP A 230 -18.30 20.91 -11.82
C ASP A 230 -17.47 22.21 -11.91
N LEU A 231 -16.21 22.14 -11.48
CA LEU A 231 -15.29 23.26 -11.49
C LEU A 231 -14.87 23.63 -12.92
N LEU A 232 -14.65 22.64 -13.78
CA LEU A 232 -14.36 22.85 -15.21
C LEU A 232 -15.60 23.39 -15.95
N GLU A 233 -16.77 22.79 -15.74
CA GLU A 233 -18.03 23.19 -16.39
C GLU A 233 -18.45 24.62 -16.03
N SER A 234 -18.33 25.01 -14.75
CA SER A 234 -18.70 26.35 -14.30
C SER A 234 -17.89 27.48 -14.96
N HIS A 235 -16.73 27.17 -15.54
CA HIS A 235 -15.80 28.12 -16.14
C HIS A 235 -15.68 27.96 -17.67
N GLU A 236 -16.41 27.02 -18.30
CA GLU A 236 -16.31 26.69 -19.72
C GLU A 236 -16.70 27.86 -20.65
N ASN A 237 -17.70 28.65 -20.26
CA ASN A 237 -18.22 29.77 -21.05
C ASN A 237 -17.80 31.15 -20.55
N GLN A 238 -16.79 31.21 -19.66
CA GLN A 238 -16.31 32.47 -19.09
C GLN A 238 -14.98 32.90 -19.73
N THR A 239 -14.84 34.17 -20.06
CA THR A 239 -13.56 34.76 -20.45
C THR A 239 -12.69 34.92 -19.20
N LEU A 240 -11.85 33.95 -18.92
CA LEU A 240 -10.98 33.95 -17.75
C LEU A 240 -9.74 34.83 -17.99
N THR A 241 -9.34 35.58 -16.97
CA THR A 241 -8.02 36.22 -16.94
C THR A 241 -6.93 35.16 -16.74
N GLU A 242 -5.68 35.44 -17.12
CA GLU A 242 -4.55 34.51 -16.91
C GLU A 242 -4.44 34.05 -15.45
N ALA A 243 -4.60 34.97 -14.49
CA ALA A 243 -4.57 34.64 -13.06
C ALA A 243 -5.73 33.73 -12.62
N MET A 244 -6.91 33.86 -13.24
CA MET A 244 -8.05 32.96 -12.99
C MET A 244 -7.83 31.59 -13.61
N GLN A 245 -7.23 31.53 -14.80
CA GLN A 245 -6.84 30.27 -15.44
C GLN A 245 -5.82 29.51 -14.60
N ASP A 246 -4.77 30.18 -14.11
CA ASP A 246 -3.77 29.56 -13.24
C ASP A 246 -4.38 29.05 -11.92
N SER A 247 -5.28 29.83 -11.32
CA SER A 247 -5.99 29.41 -10.11
C SER A 247 -6.87 28.18 -10.36
N LEU A 248 -7.64 28.19 -11.46
CA LEU A 248 -8.49 27.08 -11.87
C LEU A 248 -7.66 25.81 -12.12
N LEU A 249 -6.58 25.93 -12.88
CA LEU A 249 -5.67 24.82 -13.17
C LEU A 249 -5.10 24.21 -11.88
N ASN A 250 -4.63 25.04 -10.94
CA ASN A 250 -4.10 24.54 -9.67
C ASN A 250 -5.17 23.84 -8.81
N GLN A 251 -6.41 24.33 -8.82
CA GLN A 251 -7.51 23.69 -8.10
C GLN A 251 -7.92 22.36 -8.72
N VAL A 252 -8.04 22.29 -10.05
CA VAL A 252 -8.33 21.05 -10.78
C VAL A 252 -7.21 20.04 -10.53
N LEU A 253 -5.94 20.43 -10.67
CA LEU A 253 -4.80 19.55 -10.40
C LEU A 253 -4.78 19.03 -8.96
N ALA A 254 -5.11 19.86 -7.97
CA ALA A 254 -5.21 19.44 -6.58
C ALA A 254 -6.34 18.42 -6.38
N LYS A 255 -7.51 18.62 -7.00
CA LYS A 255 -8.65 17.69 -6.94
C LYS A 255 -8.33 16.37 -7.66
N SER A 256 -7.74 16.42 -8.86
CA SER A 256 -7.26 15.22 -9.58
C SER A 256 -6.22 14.45 -8.77
N GLY A 257 -5.31 15.17 -8.08
CA GLY A 257 -4.35 14.59 -7.14
C GLY A 257 -5.05 13.78 -6.04
N LYS A 258 -6.05 14.37 -5.37
CA LYS A 258 -6.81 13.69 -4.31
C LYS A 258 -7.66 12.53 -4.83
N HIS A 259 -8.29 12.68 -5.99
CA HIS A 259 -8.97 11.59 -6.67
C HIS A 259 -8.05 10.38 -6.89
N MET A 260 -6.84 10.62 -7.40
CA MET A 260 -5.83 9.56 -7.57
C MET A 260 -5.43 8.92 -6.24
N GLU A 261 -5.20 9.72 -5.18
CA GLU A 261 -4.87 9.18 -3.86
C GLU A 261 -5.94 8.18 -3.37
N HIS A 262 -7.22 8.55 -3.50
CA HIS A 262 -8.34 7.70 -3.11
C HIS A 262 -8.45 6.43 -3.96
N CYS A 263 -8.32 6.54 -5.28
CA CYS A 263 -8.35 5.40 -6.20
C CYS A 263 -7.22 4.40 -5.92
N ILE A 264 -5.99 4.89 -5.69
CA ILE A 264 -4.85 4.00 -5.43
C ILE A 264 -5.02 3.30 -4.09
N ILE A 265 -5.46 3.99 -3.03
CA ILE A 265 -5.72 3.35 -1.73
C ILE A 265 -6.80 2.27 -1.87
N ALA A 266 -7.92 2.57 -2.53
CA ALA A 266 -8.99 1.61 -2.77
C ALA A 266 -8.46 0.35 -3.49
N ALA A 267 -7.66 0.55 -4.54
CA ALA A 267 -7.09 -0.55 -5.30
C ALA A 267 -6.07 -1.38 -4.48
N CYS A 268 -5.25 -0.75 -3.65
CA CYS A 268 -4.37 -1.46 -2.72
C CYS A 268 -5.16 -2.30 -1.70
N VAL A 269 -6.28 -1.79 -1.19
CA VAL A 269 -7.17 -2.58 -0.32
C VAL A 269 -7.77 -3.77 -1.07
N CYS A 270 -8.24 -3.59 -2.30
CA CYS A 270 -8.70 -4.70 -3.16
C CYS A 270 -7.62 -5.77 -3.34
N LEU A 271 -6.38 -5.35 -3.62
CA LEU A 271 -5.25 -6.26 -3.79
C LEU A 271 -4.91 -7.01 -2.50
N LEU A 272 -4.98 -6.34 -1.34
CA LEU A 272 -4.73 -6.97 -0.05
C LEU A 272 -5.77 -8.05 0.25
N ILE A 273 -7.06 -7.71 0.11
CA ILE A 273 -8.17 -8.65 0.29
C ILE A 273 -8.02 -9.82 -0.68
N GLY A 274 -7.86 -9.52 -1.97
CA GLY A 274 -7.72 -10.51 -3.04
C GLY A 274 -6.55 -11.45 -2.83
N CYS A 275 -5.37 -10.93 -2.48
CA CYS A 275 -4.21 -11.76 -2.17
C CYS A 275 -4.44 -12.68 -0.98
N GLY A 276 -5.22 -12.22 0.01
CA GLY A 276 -5.62 -13.00 1.18
C GLY A 276 -6.55 -14.16 0.83
N ILE A 277 -7.60 -13.89 0.05
CA ILE A 277 -8.70 -14.84 -0.17
C ILE A 277 -8.54 -15.71 -1.42
N LYS A 278 -7.61 -15.40 -2.35
CA LYS A 278 -7.49 -16.05 -3.68
C LYS A 278 -7.45 -17.59 -3.68
N GLU A 279 -7.05 -18.21 -2.58
CA GLU A 279 -6.93 -19.67 -2.41
C GLU A 279 -7.97 -20.24 -1.42
N ASN A 280 -8.91 -19.43 -0.93
CA ASN A 280 -9.86 -19.81 0.11
C ASN A 280 -11.30 -19.43 -0.26
N ARG A 281 -12.04 -20.40 -0.83
CA ARG A 281 -13.46 -20.26 -1.21
C ARG A 281 -14.34 -19.71 -0.08
N LYS A 282 -14.22 -20.25 1.14
CA LYS A 282 -15.04 -19.80 2.29
C LYS A 282 -14.80 -18.33 2.61
N ALA A 283 -13.53 -17.90 2.57
CA ALA A 283 -13.19 -16.50 2.78
C ALA A 283 -13.69 -15.60 1.65
N MET A 284 -13.69 -16.10 0.40
CA MET A 284 -14.30 -15.39 -0.73
C MET A 284 -15.80 -15.17 -0.51
N ASP A 285 -16.53 -16.20 -0.07
CA ASP A 285 -17.97 -16.10 0.18
C ASP A 285 -18.26 -15.09 1.30
N VAL A 286 -17.49 -15.13 2.40
CA VAL A 286 -17.61 -14.17 3.51
C VAL A 286 -17.34 -12.73 3.07
N VAL A 287 -16.27 -12.51 2.29
CA VAL A 287 -15.96 -11.16 1.78
C VAL A 287 -17.05 -10.69 0.83
N LYS A 288 -17.55 -11.58 -0.03
CA LYS A 288 -18.64 -11.28 -0.96
C LYS A 288 -19.90 -10.84 -0.23
N GLU A 289 -20.30 -11.55 0.83
CA GLU A 289 -21.45 -11.18 1.66
C GLU A 289 -21.30 -9.83 2.37
N GLN A 290 -20.07 -9.40 2.65
CA GLN A 290 -19.78 -8.09 3.27
C GLN A 290 -19.72 -6.93 2.27
N LEU A 291 -19.60 -7.21 0.96
CA LEU A 291 -19.54 -6.19 -0.07
C LEU A 291 -20.94 -5.65 -0.41
N PRO A 292 -21.02 -4.39 -0.88
CA PRO A 292 -22.26 -3.87 -1.46
C PRO A 292 -22.74 -4.79 -2.59
N GLU A 293 -24.05 -4.99 -2.67
CA GLU A 293 -24.69 -5.83 -3.70
C GLU A 293 -24.25 -7.30 -3.68
N ALA A 294 -23.55 -7.73 -2.63
CA ALA A 294 -22.94 -9.04 -2.51
C ALA A 294 -22.15 -9.44 -3.77
N SER A 295 -21.39 -8.51 -4.36
CA SER A 295 -20.63 -8.73 -5.60
C SER A 295 -19.22 -8.14 -5.55
N PHE A 296 -18.30 -8.74 -6.30
CA PHE A 296 -16.95 -8.20 -6.51
C PHE A 296 -16.88 -7.16 -7.64
N ASP A 297 -17.99 -6.82 -8.31
CA ASP A 297 -17.99 -5.92 -9.48
C ASP A 297 -17.30 -4.57 -9.19
N SER A 298 -17.63 -3.94 -8.05
CA SER A 298 -16.97 -2.70 -7.63
C SER A 298 -15.45 -2.83 -7.48
N MET A 299 -14.96 -3.97 -6.97
CA MET A 299 -13.52 -4.25 -6.86
C MET A 299 -12.89 -4.52 -8.22
N VAL A 300 -13.61 -5.19 -9.13
CA VAL A 300 -13.18 -5.43 -10.52
C VAL A 300 -12.97 -4.10 -11.24
N ASP A 301 -13.94 -3.18 -11.15
CA ASP A 301 -13.86 -1.87 -11.78
C ASP A 301 -12.65 -1.06 -11.29
N VAL A 302 -12.42 -1.05 -9.98
CA VAL A 302 -11.25 -0.36 -9.39
C VAL A 302 -9.93 -0.96 -9.87
N LEU A 303 -9.84 -2.29 -9.98
CA LEU A 303 -8.61 -2.95 -10.46
C LEU A 303 -8.38 -2.74 -11.96
N ILE A 304 -9.42 -2.65 -12.79
CA ILE A 304 -9.31 -2.28 -14.21
C ILE A 304 -8.73 -0.87 -14.34
N LYS A 305 -9.34 0.10 -13.63
CA LYS A 305 -8.85 1.49 -13.60
C LYS A 305 -7.40 1.58 -13.12
N LEU A 306 -7.03 0.83 -12.07
CA LEU A 306 -5.64 0.77 -11.60
C LEU A 306 -4.70 0.24 -12.69
N LYS A 307 -5.08 -0.83 -13.39
CA LYS A 307 -4.25 -1.43 -14.45
C LYS A 307 -4.00 -0.45 -15.59
N GLU A 308 -5.04 0.23 -16.05
CA GLU A 308 -4.95 1.25 -17.11
C GLU A 308 -4.08 2.43 -16.68
N PHE A 309 -4.31 2.95 -15.48
CA PHE A 309 -3.51 4.05 -14.92
C PHE A 309 -2.04 3.65 -14.75
N ALA A 310 -1.78 2.47 -14.21
CA ALA A 310 -0.42 1.97 -14.00
C ALA A 310 0.34 1.80 -15.31
N HIS A 311 -0.34 1.39 -16.38
CA HIS A 311 0.23 1.30 -17.72
C HIS A 311 0.56 2.68 -18.30
N LEU A 312 -0.33 3.67 -18.14
CA LEU A 312 -0.13 5.03 -18.63
C LEU A 312 0.99 5.78 -17.89
N ALA A 313 1.08 5.59 -16.57
CA ALA A 313 2.01 6.32 -15.72
C ALA A 313 3.36 5.62 -15.52
N ASP A 314 3.52 4.37 -15.98
CA ASP A 314 4.72 3.54 -15.80
C ASP A 314 5.17 3.44 -14.33
N ILE A 315 4.20 3.24 -13.42
CA ILE A 315 4.43 3.27 -11.96
C ILE A 315 4.48 1.88 -11.32
N MET A 316 4.29 0.81 -12.09
CA MET A 316 4.11 -0.54 -11.56
C MET A 316 5.12 -1.50 -12.17
N THR A 317 5.70 -2.36 -11.33
CA THR A 317 6.64 -3.38 -11.81
C THR A 317 5.93 -4.47 -12.60
N PRO A 318 6.65 -5.25 -13.44
CA PRO A 318 6.07 -6.38 -14.17
C PRO A 318 5.42 -7.42 -13.25
N SER A 319 5.97 -7.64 -12.05
CA SER A 319 5.37 -8.52 -11.05
C SER A 319 4.06 -7.95 -10.50
N GLY A 320 4.03 -6.64 -10.22
CA GLY A 320 2.82 -5.93 -9.80
C GLY A 320 1.68 -6.04 -10.82
N VAL A 321 1.98 -5.88 -12.11
CA VAL A 321 0.98 -6.05 -13.19
C VAL A 321 0.39 -7.46 -13.17
N LYS A 322 1.24 -8.50 -13.09
CA LYS A 322 0.78 -9.90 -13.01
C LYS A 322 -0.08 -10.15 -11.78
N ARG A 323 0.26 -9.53 -10.64
CA ARG A 323 -0.53 -9.62 -9.40
C ARG A 323 -1.93 -9.05 -9.62
N VAL A 324 -2.04 -7.85 -10.19
CA VAL A 324 -3.34 -7.23 -10.51
C VAL A 324 -4.16 -8.12 -11.44
N GLU A 325 -3.56 -8.63 -12.52
CA GLU A 325 -4.23 -9.51 -13.48
C GLU A 325 -4.74 -10.81 -12.84
N LYS A 326 -3.94 -11.41 -11.96
CA LYS A 326 -4.33 -12.63 -11.24
C LYS A 326 -5.54 -12.38 -10.32
N ILE A 327 -5.54 -11.30 -9.56
CA ILE A 327 -6.65 -10.98 -8.64
C ILE A 327 -7.90 -10.59 -9.44
N LEU A 328 -7.74 -9.83 -10.52
CA LEU A 328 -8.84 -9.49 -11.41
C LEU A 328 -9.52 -10.74 -11.96
N ALA A 329 -8.74 -11.71 -12.47
CA ALA A 329 -9.27 -12.98 -12.97
C ALA A 329 -10.03 -13.77 -11.90
N VAL A 330 -9.55 -13.78 -10.65
CA VAL A 330 -10.24 -14.42 -9.53
C VAL A 330 -11.60 -13.78 -9.30
N PHE A 331 -11.67 -12.45 -9.14
CA PHE A 331 -12.91 -11.74 -8.87
C PHE A 331 -13.92 -11.86 -10.02
N THR A 332 -13.49 -11.70 -11.27
CA THR A 332 -14.38 -11.86 -12.44
C THR A 332 -14.96 -13.26 -12.51
N SER A 333 -14.18 -14.31 -12.21
CA SER A 333 -14.68 -15.70 -12.25
C SER A 333 -15.78 -15.99 -11.22
N LEU A 334 -15.76 -15.29 -10.07
CA LEU A 334 -16.73 -15.45 -9.00
C LEU A 334 -18.08 -14.77 -9.32
N ASN A 335 -18.06 -13.70 -10.10
CA ASN A 335 -19.27 -13.02 -10.55
C ASN A 335 -20.00 -13.87 -11.61
N THR A 336 -19.29 -14.41 -12.60
CA THR A 336 -19.88 -15.29 -13.63
C THR A 336 -20.46 -16.59 -13.05
N SER A 337 -19.84 -17.15 -12.01
CA SER A 337 -20.33 -18.36 -11.34
C SER A 337 -21.69 -18.15 -10.67
N SER A 338 -22.03 -16.91 -10.29
CA SER A 338 -23.29 -16.59 -9.60
C SER A 338 -24.43 -16.40 -10.59
N ILE A 339 -24.17 -15.74 -11.72
CA ILE A 339 -25.13 -15.54 -12.82
C ILE A 339 -25.56 -16.89 -13.42
N ASN A 340 -24.63 -17.84 -13.56
CA ASN A 340 -24.96 -19.18 -14.07
C ASN A 340 -25.81 -20.01 -13.09
N CYS A 341 -25.63 -19.86 -11.78
CA CYS A 341 -26.47 -20.50 -10.77
C CYS A 341 -27.88 -19.90 -10.75
N GLU A 342 -28.02 -18.57 -10.79
CA GLU A 342 -29.34 -17.91 -10.82
C GLU A 342 -30.14 -18.26 -12.09
N ASN A 343 -29.49 -18.29 -13.25
CA ASN A 343 -30.12 -18.72 -14.50
C ASN A 343 -30.53 -20.20 -14.51
N SER A 344 -29.79 -21.06 -13.79
CA SER A 344 -30.13 -22.48 -13.63
C SER A 344 -31.32 -22.71 -12.68
N LEU A 345 -31.49 -21.86 -11.66
CA LEU A 345 -32.64 -21.90 -10.75
C LEU A 345 -33.91 -21.34 -11.43
N LEU A 346 -33.80 -20.22 -12.15
CA LEU A 346 -34.90 -19.62 -12.92
C LEU A 346 -35.40 -20.51 -14.08
N SER A 347 -34.53 -21.37 -14.65
CA SER A 347 -34.94 -22.33 -15.67
C SER A 347 -35.58 -23.60 -15.11
N SER A 348 -35.47 -23.86 -13.80
CA SER A 348 -36.10 -25.02 -13.14
C SER A 348 -37.55 -24.79 -12.68
N ASP A 349 -37.97 -23.54 -12.50
CA ASP A 349 -39.34 -23.17 -12.08
C ASP A 349 -40.34 -23.05 -13.25
N ALA A 350 -39.92 -23.29 -14.50
CA ALA A 350 -40.77 -23.14 -15.69
C ALA A 350 -41.44 -24.43 -16.20
N THR A 351 -41.45 -25.52 -15.42
CA THR A 351 -42.08 -26.80 -15.86
C THR A 351 -42.95 -27.44 -14.79
N PHE A 352 -44.09 -26.81 -14.47
CA PHE A 352 -45.24 -27.50 -13.89
C PHE A 352 -46.54 -26.91 -14.46
N ASP A 353 -46.87 -27.29 -15.69
CA ASP A 353 -48.26 -27.41 -16.11
C ASP A 353 -48.34 -28.44 -17.26
N ASP A 354 -48.65 -29.69 -16.93
CA ASP A 354 -49.00 -30.70 -17.93
C ASP A 354 -50.41 -31.21 -17.63
N SER A 355 -51.36 -30.55 -18.27
CA SER A 355 -52.77 -30.92 -18.28
C SER A 355 -52.97 -32.06 -19.26
N SER A 356 -53.09 -33.28 -18.72
CA SER A 356 -53.48 -34.46 -19.48
C SER A 356 -54.95 -34.36 -19.94
N PHE A 357 -55.18 -33.99 -21.20
CA PHE A 357 -56.45 -34.21 -21.91
C PHE A 357 -56.18 -35.08 -23.14
N ILE A 358 -56.38 -36.40 -23.01
CA ILE A 358 -56.40 -37.33 -24.13
C ILE A 358 -57.80 -37.28 -24.74
N LYS A 359 -57.88 -36.86 -26.01
CA LYS A 359 -59.07 -37.01 -26.85
C LYS A 359 -59.19 -38.46 -27.31
N THR A 360 -60.33 -39.07 -27.02
CA THR A 360 -60.91 -40.19 -27.76
C THR A 360 -61.39 -39.69 -29.11
N ASP A 361 -61.11 -40.44 -30.17
CA ASP A 361 -62.06 -40.67 -31.28
C ASP A 361 -61.68 -41.99 -31.98
N ASP A 362 -62.71 -42.83 -32.13
CA ASP A 362 -62.80 -44.07 -32.90
C ASP A 362 -62.46 -43.80 -34.39
N ASP A 363 -62.19 -44.74 -35.32
CA ASP A 363 -62.81 -46.04 -35.54
C ASP A 363 -62.16 -46.75 -36.76
N VAL A 364 -62.30 -48.09 -36.82
CA VAL A 364 -62.34 -49.00 -38.00
C VAL A 364 -61.06 -49.22 -38.85
N LEU A 365 -60.38 -50.38 -38.70
CA LEU A 365 -60.68 -51.66 -39.39
C LEU A 365 -59.78 -52.81 -38.86
#